data_AF-A0A5E7ZXM6-F1
#
_entry.id   AF-A0A5E7ZXM6-F1
#
_cell.length_a   1.000
_cell.length_b   1.000
_cell.length_c   1.000
_cell.angle_alpha   90.00
_cell.angle_beta   90.00
_cell.angle_gamma   90.00
#
_symmetry.space_group_name_H-M   'P 1'
#
loop_
_entity.id
_entity.type
_entity.pdbx_description
1 polymer ?
#
loop_
_entity_poly.entity_id
_entity_poly.type
_entity_poly.pdbx_seq_one_letter_code
_entity_poly.pdbx_strand_id
1 'polypeptide(L)'
;MAATYVDPFKSGHRFQFDVVLLRDGGARLLERYRLWLPQIGSLHFVPDRGEGPCIEIGAQGLIETDRPPFGKAWKMLGIARGQATLQHLIYGGTPFAASNDRWLDY
;
A
#
# COMPACT_ATOMS: atom_id res chain seq x y z
N MET A 1 10.38 8.38 11.33
CA MET A 1 9.56 7.26 10.81
C MET A 1 9.61 7.29 9.30
N ALA A 2 9.80 6.16 8.63
CA ALA A 2 9.93 6.09 7.18
C ALA A 2 9.14 4.88 6.67
N ALA A 3 8.36 5.09 5.60
CA ALA A 3 7.78 4.01 4.81
C ALA A 3 8.49 4.03 3.46
N THR A 4 8.98 2.87 3.02
CA THR A 4 9.70 2.75 1.76
C THR A 4 8.85 1.97 0.78
N TYR A 5 8.72 2.50 -0.43
CA TYR A 5 8.05 1.83 -1.54
C TYR A 5 9.06 0.98 -2.31
N VAL A 6 8.72 -0.28 -2.56
CA VAL A 6 9.51 -1.17 -3.42
C VAL A 6 8.66 -1.47 -4.66
N ASP A 7 9.12 -1.00 -5.83
CA ASP A 7 8.53 -1.32 -7.14
C ASP A 7 9.36 -2.37 -7.86
N PRO A 8 8.94 -3.65 -7.87
CA PRO A 8 9.60 -4.66 -8.66
C PRO A 8 8.89 -4.90 -10.01
N PHE A 9 8.58 -3.86 -10.82
CA PHE A 9 8.30 -3.89 -12.28
C PHE A 9 6.85 -3.55 -12.77
N LYS A 10 6.83 -2.89 -13.94
CA LYS A 10 5.81 -2.64 -15.01
C LYS A 10 4.33 -3.02 -14.76
N SER A 11 3.44 -2.02 -14.89
CA SER A 11 1.98 -2.09 -15.14
C SER A 11 1.27 -3.44 -14.85
N GLY A 12 0.56 -3.52 -13.72
CA GLY A 12 -0.26 -4.68 -13.34
C GLY A 12 0.06 -5.27 -11.96
N HIS A 13 1.13 -4.81 -11.30
CA HIS A 13 1.57 -5.34 -10.01
C HIS A 13 0.84 -4.71 -8.80
N ARG A 14 0.74 -5.50 -7.72
CA ARG A 14 0.15 -5.07 -6.44
C ARG A 14 1.11 -4.13 -5.73
N PHE A 15 0.63 -2.98 -5.26
CA PHE A 15 1.39 -2.12 -4.37
C PHE A 15 1.57 -2.81 -3.02
N GLN A 16 2.82 -3.05 -2.65
CA GLN A 16 3.22 -3.57 -1.35
C GLN A 16 4.21 -2.62 -0.68
N PHE A 17 4.12 -2.53 0.64
CA PHE A 17 4.88 -1.60 1.45
C PHE A 17 5.52 -2.34 2.60
N ASP A 18 6.77 -2.00 2.88
CA ASP A 18 7.41 -2.38 4.12
C ASP A 18 7.33 -1.18 5.08
N VAL A 19 6.74 -1.41 6.25
CA VAL A 19 6.48 -0.38 7.25
C VAL A 19 7.51 -0.52 8.36
N VAL A 20 8.26 0.56 8.62
CA VAL A 20 9.22 0.61 9.73
C VAL A 20 8.66 1.45 10.86
N LEU A 21 8.41 0.80 12.00
CA LEU A 21 7.95 1.44 13.22
C LEU A 21 9.16 1.68 14.15
N LEU A 22 9.32 2.91 14.63
CA LEU A 22 10.35 3.25 15.61
C LEU A 22 9.71 3.30 17.00
N ARG A 23 10.22 2.52 17.96
CA ARG A 23 9.80 2.52 19.36
C ARG A 23 11.01 2.32 20.27
N ASP A 24 11.09 3.14 21.32
CA ASP A 24 11.97 2.98 22.49
C ASP A 24 13.38 2.43 22.18
N GLY A 25 14.13 3.15 21.33
CA GLY A 25 15.52 2.80 21.00
C GLY A 25 15.69 1.69 19.95
N GLY A 26 14.61 1.20 19.34
CA GLY A 26 14.63 0.17 18.30
C GLY A 26 13.74 0.46 17.08
N ALA A 27 13.93 -0.35 16.04
CA ALA A 27 13.13 -0.33 14.81
C ALA A 27 12.51 -1.72 14.56
N ARG A 28 11.23 -1.75 14.25
CA ARG A 28 10.50 -2.97 13.86
C ARG A 28 10.10 -2.86 12.40
N LEU A 29 10.57 -3.80 11.58
CA LEU A 29 10.17 -3.95 10.18
C LEU A 29 8.91 -4.81 10.09
N LEU A 30 7.92 -4.33 9.35
CA LEU A 30 6.68 -5.02 9.03
C LEU A 30 6.56 -5.14 7.52
N GLU A 31 6.76 -6.34 6.98
CA GLU A 31 6.89 -6.54 5.54
C GLU A 31 5.55 -6.80 4.84
N ARG A 32 5.46 -6.42 3.56
CA ARG A 32 4.35 -6.79 2.65
C ARG A 32 2.97 -6.35 3.11
N TYR A 33 2.86 -5.09 3.49
CA TYR A 33 1.60 -4.43 3.78
C TYR A 33 0.97 -3.87 2.51
N ARG A 34 -0.35 -3.71 2.52
CA ARG A 34 -1.12 -3.06 1.44
C ARG A 34 -1.87 -1.85 1.96
N LEU A 35 -2.04 -0.85 1.11
CA LEU A 35 -2.88 0.30 1.43
C LEU A 35 -4.37 -0.13 1.38
N TRP A 36 -5.07 0.09 2.49
CA TRP A 36 -6.51 -0.02 2.60
C TRP A 36 -7.12 1.39 2.70
N LEU A 37 -7.96 1.73 1.72
CA LEU A 37 -8.62 3.02 1.60
C LEU A 37 -10.11 2.85 1.91
N PRO A 38 -10.62 3.34 3.07
CA PRO A 38 -12.04 3.28 3.39
C PRO A 38 -12.89 4.17 2.48
N GLN A 39 -14.22 4.01 2.58
CA GLN A 39 -15.16 5.00 2.09
C GLN A 39 -15.30 6.21 3.02
N ILE A 40 -15.22 5.98 4.33
CA ILE A 40 -15.28 6.99 5.40
C ILE A 40 -14.26 6.59 6.48
N GLY A 41 -13.47 7.54 6.98
CA GLY A 41 -12.49 7.32 8.05
C GLY A 41 -11.04 7.30 7.57
N SER A 42 -10.16 6.75 8.40
CA SER A 42 -8.70 6.82 8.22
C SER A 42 -8.14 5.77 7.25
N LEU A 43 -7.05 6.15 6.57
CA LEU A 43 -6.26 5.22 5.75
C LEU A 43 -5.50 4.24 6.64
N HIS A 44 -5.32 3.00 6.16
CA HIS A 44 -4.56 2.00 6.90
C HIS A 44 -3.59 1.25 5.99
N PHE A 45 -2.44 0.86 6.53
CA PHE A 45 -1.70 -0.28 6.01
C PHE A 45 -2.21 -1.56 6.67
N VAL A 46 -2.49 -2.57 5.85
CA VAL A 46 -3.03 -3.85 6.32
C VAL A 46 -2.14 -4.99 5.85
N PRO A 47 -1.93 -6.04 6.66
CA PRO A 47 -1.12 -7.17 6.25
C PRO A 47 -1.74 -7.89 5.04
N ASP A 48 -0.93 -8.21 4.03
CA ASP A 48 -1.40 -8.90 2.83
C ASP A 48 -1.94 -10.31 3.16
N ARG A 49 -1.20 -11.07 3.97
CA ARG A 49 -1.54 -12.45 4.37
C ARG A 49 -2.32 -12.56 5.68
N GLY A 50 -2.65 -11.43 6.31
CA GLY A 50 -3.43 -11.40 7.57
C GLY A 50 -2.63 -11.62 8.85
N GLU A 51 -1.30 -11.75 8.75
CA GLU A 51 -0.39 -11.87 9.89
C GLU A 51 0.17 -10.48 10.26
N GLY A 52 -0.15 -9.97 11.44
CA GLY A 52 0.38 -8.70 11.96
C GLY A 52 -0.68 -7.63 12.29
N PRO A 53 -0.26 -6.54 12.96
CA PRO A 53 -1.16 -5.43 13.30
C PRO A 53 -1.60 -4.67 12.05
N CYS A 54 -2.74 -3.99 12.11
CA CYS A 54 -3.06 -2.94 11.15
C CYS A 54 -2.35 -1.66 11.57
N ILE A 55 -1.98 -0.81 10.62
CA ILE A 55 -1.31 0.45 10.90
C ILE A 55 -2.17 1.58 10.36
N GLU A 56 -2.74 2.40 11.24
CA GLU A 56 -3.45 3.62 10.84
C GLU A 56 -2.46 4.68 10.36
N ILE A 57 -2.79 5.37 9.26
CA ILE A 57 -2.06 6.52 8.76
C ILE A 57 -2.85 7.77 9.18
N GLY A 58 -2.45 8.35 10.32
CA GLY A 58 -3.09 9.52 10.91
C GLY A 58 -2.22 10.78 10.80
N ALA A 59 -2.79 11.92 11.20
CA ALA A 59 -2.07 13.20 11.23
C ALA A 59 -0.85 13.21 12.17
N GLN A 60 -0.84 12.32 13.17
CA GLN A 60 0.26 12.15 14.12
C GLN A 60 1.32 11.14 13.66
N GLY A 61 1.18 10.58 12.45
CA GLY A 61 2.05 9.54 11.91
C GLY A 61 1.36 8.19 11.85
N LEU A 62 2.17 7.12 11.93
CA LEU A 62 1.65 5.75 11.83
C LEU A 62 1.40 5.16 13.22
N ILE A 63 0.19 4.62 13.44
CA ILE A 63 -0.28 4.10 14.72
C ILE A 63 -0.63 2.62 14.56
N GLU A 64 -0.04 1.74 15.38
CA GLU A 64 -0.44 0.32 15.44
C GLU A 64 -1.85 0.19 16.01
N THR A 65 -2.70 -0.58 15.33
CA THR A 65 -4.06 -0.92 15.75
C THR A 65 -4.25 -2.43 15.76
N ASP A 66 -4.77 -2.95 16.87
CA ASP A 66 -4.93 -4.39 17.10
C ASP A 66 -6.13 -4.99 16.35
N ARG A 67 -7.09 -4.15 15.92
CA ARG A 67 -8.31 -4.61 15.25
C ARG A 67 -8.35 -4.06 13.82
N PRO A 68 -8.58 -4.93 12.82
CA PRO A 68 -8.88 -4.48 11.48
C PRO A 68 -10.16 -3.62 11.53
N PRO A 69 -10.18 -2.39 10.99
CA PRO A 69 -11.38 -1.53 11.01
C PRO A 69 -12.51 -2.03 10.09
N PHE A 70 -12.45 -3.28 9.63
CA PHE A 70 -13.29 -3.81 8.55
C PHE A 70 -13.54 -5.31 8.69
N GLY A 71 -14.68 -5.77 8.17
CA GLY A 71 -14.92 -7.21 7.90
C GLY A 71 -14.17 -7.71 6.64
N LYS A 72 -14.14 -9.02 6.40
CA LYS A 72 -13.37 -9.64 5.29
C LYS A 72 -13.71 -9.08 3.91
N ALA A 73 -14.99 -8.85 3.61
CA ALA A 73 -15.42 -8.26 2.34
C ALA A 73 -14.95 -6.80 2.18
N TRP A 74 -15.07 -6.02 3.25
CA TRP A 74 -14.61 -4.63 3.31
C TRP A 74 -13.08 -4.50 3.22
N LYS A 75 -12.34 -5.50 3.72
CA LYS A 75 -10.88 -5.61 3.52
C LYS A 75 -10.54 -5.60 2.03
N MET A 76 -11.19 -6.46 1.23
CA MET A 76 -10.89 -6.59 -0.19
C MET A 76 -11.25 -5.33 -0.96
N LEU A 77 -12.42 -4.72 -0.68
CA LEU A 77 -12.86 -3.51 -1.33
C LEU A 77 -11.92 -2.33 -1.07
N GLY A 78 -11.54 -2.10 0.20
CA GLY A 78 -10.63 -0.99 0.52
C GLY A 78 -9.22 -1.21 0.01
N ILE A 79 -8.73 -2.46 -0.09
CA ILE A 79 -7.45 -2.74 -0.75
C ILE A 79 -7.54 -2.49 -2.26
N ALA A 80 -8.59 -2.97 -2.93
CA ALA A 80 -8.78 -2.74 -4.36
C ALA A 80 -8.86 -1.24 -4.67
N ARG A 81 -9.55 -0.47 -3.81
CA ARG A 81 -9.62 0.97 -3.91
C ARG A 81 -8.25 1.62 -3.71
N GLY A 82 -7.51 1.23 -2.67
CA GLY A 82 -6.16 1.72 -2.43
C GLY A 82 -5.22 1.45 -3.60
N GLN A 83 -5.28 0.24 -4.17
CA GLN A 83 -4.55 -0.15 -5.37
C GLN A 83 -4.88 0.75 -6.57
N ALA A 84 -6.17 0.92 -6.89
CA ALA A 84 -6.60 1.75 -8.02
C ALA A 84 -6.20 3.22 -7.85
N THR A 85 -6.34 3.75 -6.63
CA THR A 85 -5.92 5.12 -6.31
C THR A 85 -4.41 5.29 -6.46
N LEU A 86 -3.59 4.37 -5.95
CA LEU A 86 -2.14 4.42 -6.13
C LEU A 86 -1.74 4.32 -7.60
N GLN A 87 -2.36 3.42 -8.37
CA GLN A 87 -2.14 3.33 -9.81
C GLN A 87 -2.45 4.65 -10.52
N HIS A 88 -3.58 5.28 -10.18
CA HIS A 88 -3.94 6.57 -10.76
C HIS A 88 -3.00 7.70 -10.34
N LEU A 89 -2.58 7.76 -9.07
CA LEU A 89 -1.67 8.82 -8.60
C LEU A 89 -0.27 8.70 -9.20
N ILE A 90 0.24 7.47 -9.34
CA ILE A 90 1.61 7.22 -9.79
C ILE A 90 1.69 7.22 -11.32
N TYR A 91 0.72 6.59 -11.99
CA TYR A 91 0.75 6.41 -13.45
C TYR A 91 -0.29 7.23 -14.20
N GLY A 92 -1.37 7.69 -13.55
CA GLY A 92 -2.44 8.46 -14.20
C GLY A 92 -2.07 9.91 -14.56
N GLY A 93 -0.93 10.42 -14.07
CA GLY A 93 -0.35 11.72 -14.44
C GLY A 93 0.82 11.64 -15.43
N THR A 94 1.19 10.45 -15.92
CA THR A 94 2.29 10.28 -16.87
C THR A 94 1.87 9.45 -18.10
N PRO A 95 2.27 9.80 -19.33
CA PRO A 95 1.89 9.06 -20.54
C PRO A 95 2.64 7.72 -20.72
N PHE A 96 3.13 7.08 -19.65
CA PHE A 96 3.84 5.80 -19.72
C PHE A 96 2.93 4.56 -19.73
N ALA A 97 1.64 4.75 -20.00
CA ALA A 97 0.81 3.71 -20.60
C ALA A 97 0.95 3.66 -22.15
N ALA A 98 1.95 4.34 -22.73
CA ALA A 98 2.43 3.96 -24.05
C ALA A 98 3.16 2.62 -23.91
N SER A 99 2.54 1.56 -24.43
CA SER A 99 3.15 0.26 -24.66
C SER A 99 4.53 0.45 -25.28
N ASN A 100 5.57 -0.03 -24.59
CA ASN A 100 6.89 -0.13 -25.18
C ASN A 100 6.95 -1.41 -26.03
N ASP A 101 6.06 -1.51 -27.03
CA ASP A 101 6.08 -2.51 -28.12
C ASP A 101 6.88 -1.95 -29.30
N ARG A 102 8.07 -1.41 -29.03
CA ARG A 102 9.01 -0.97 -30.06
C ARG A 102 10.42 -1.45 -29.76
N TRP A 103 10.53 -2.77 -29.61
CA TRP A 103 11.77 -3.49 -29.88
C TRP A 103 11.38 -4.78 -30.59
N LEU A 104 11.26 -4.70 -31.91
CA LEU A 104 11.38 -5.76 -32.92
C LEU A 104 10.86 -5.12 -34.21
N ASP A 105 11.76 -4.55 -35.00
CA ASP A 105 11.76 -4.66 -36.46
C ASP A 105 12.87 -3.77 -37.07
N TYR A 106 13.85 -4.48 -37.66
CA TYR A 106 14.97 -4.09 -38.53
C TYR A 106 16.15 -3.32 -37.93
#